data_AF-A0A3N9P1H4-F1
#
_entry.id   AF-A0A3N9P1H4-F1
#
_cell.length_a   1.000
_cell.length_b   1.000
_cell.length_c   1.000
_cell.angle_alpha   90.00
_cell.angle_beta   90.00
_cell.angle_gamma   90.00
#
_symmetry.space_group_name_H-M   'P 1'
#
loop_
_entity.id
_entity.type
_entity.pdbx_description
1 polymer ?
#
loop_
_entity_poly.entity_id
_entity_poly.type
_entity_poly.pdbx_seq_one_letter_code
_entity_poly.pdbx_strand_id
1 'polypeptide(L)'
;MARESLEKLAAEAERTAAEQLKAMPKVSIIIPDDPQNPGDKVVPIGFNGVVYTVPRGVQVEVPQAIAEIYQDSYTRTRAVTQRIENSTQQEVKVM
;
A
#
# COMPACT_ATOMS: atom_id res chain seq x y z
N MET A 1 32.07 -0.38 11.72
CA MET A 1 31.97 -1.84 11.95
C MET A 1 30.52 -2.34 12.11
N ALA A 2 29.82 -2.18 13.24
CA ALA A 2 28.47 -2.76 13.41
C ALA A 2 27.38 -2.15 12.50
N ARG A 3 27.47 -0.85 12.19
CA ARG A 3 26.52 -0.15 11.32
C ARG A 3 26.65 -0.57 9.86
N GLU A 4 27.88 -0.66 9.36
CA GLU A 4 28.17 -1.07 7.97
C GLU A 4 27.76 -2.51 7.69
N SER A 5 27.83 -3.41 8.69
CA SER A 5 27.31 -4.78 8.54
C SER A 5 25.79 -4.82 8.47
N LEU A 6 25.09 -3.97 9.24
CA LEU A 6 23.62 -3.91 9.22
C LEU A 6 23.09 -3.32 7.91
N GLU A 7 23.76 -2.30 7.36
CA GLU A 7 23.39 -1.69 6.08
C GLU A 7 23.53 -2.67 4.92
N LYS A 8 24.57 -3.50 4.92
CA LYS A 8 24.74 -4.57 3.91
C LYS A 8 23.63 -5.63 4.00
N LEU A 9 23.31 -6.09 5.21
CA LEU A 9 22.22 -7.06 5.42
C LEU A 9 20.87 -6.50 4.96
N ALA A 10 20.59 -5.23 5.23
CA ALA A 10 19.37 -4.57 4.77
C ALA A 10 19.31 -4.49 3.23
N ALA A 11 20.41 -4.12 2.57
CA ALA A 11 20.47 -4.06 1.11
C ALA A 11 20.32 -5.44 0.45
N GLU A 12 20.88 -6.50 1.06
CA GLU A 12 20.70 -7.88 0.59
C GLU A 12 19.25 -8.36 0.76
N ALA A 13 18.61 -8.02 1.88
CA ALA A 13 17.20 -8.32 2.12
C ALA A 13 16.29 -7.61 1.10
N GLU A 14 16.54 -6.32 0.82
CA GLU A 14 15.80 -5.55 -0.19
C GLU A 14 15.95 -6.15 -1.59
N ARG A 15 17.17 -6.55 -1.98
CA ARG A 15 17.40 -7.23 -3.27
C ARG A 15 16.64 -8.54 -3.36
N THR A 16 16.71 -9.36 -2.32
CA THR A 16 16.01 -10.64 -2.25
C THR A 16 14.50 -10.43 -2.36
N ALA A 17 13.95 -9.43 -1.68
CA ALA A 17 12.54 -9.08 -1.76
C ALA A 17 12.14 -8.61 -3.17
N ALA A 18 12.99 -7.84 -3.86
CA ALA A 18 12.76 -7.42 -5.24
C ALA A 18 12.73 -8.62 -6.21
N GLU A 19 13.58 -9.63 -5.99
CA GLU A 19 13.57 -10.87 -6.77
C GLU A 19 12.32 -11.71 -6.49
N GLN A 20 11.89 -11.81 -5.23
CA GLN A 20 10.64 -12.48 -4.86
C GLN A 20 9.44 -11.86 -5.59
N LEU A 21 9.33 -10.52 -5.58
CA LEU A 21 8.25 -9.82 -6.29
C LEU A 21 8.23 -10.11 -7.79
N LYS A 22 9.40 -10.26 -8.42
CA LYS A 22 9.49 -10.59 -9.87
C LYS A 22 9.04 -12.01 -10.16
N ALA A 23 9.25 -12.95 -9.23
CA ALA A 23 8.89 -14.35 -9.38
C ALA A 23 7.43 -14.65 -9.05
N MET A 24 6.74 -13.75 -8.34
CA MET A 24 5.34 -13.93 -7.95
C MET A 24 4.39 -13.88 -9.15
N PRO A 25 3.26 -14.60 -9.09
CA PRO A 25 2.20 -14.44 -10.07
C PRO A 25 1.70 -13.00 -10.07
N LYS A 26 1.41 -12.49 -11.27
CA LYS A 26 0.82 -11.16 -11.44
C LYS A 26 -0.69 -11.25 -11.44
N VAL A 27 -1.32 -10.23 -10.88
CA VAL A 27 -2.77 -10.05 -10.87
C VAL A 27 -3.10 -8.65 -11.35
N SER A 28 -4.21 -8.53 -12.06
CA SER A 28 -4.70 -7.25 -12.54
C SER A 28 -5.41 -6.51 -11.41
N ILE A 29 -5.02 -5.25 -11.20
CA ILE A 29 -5.71 -4.33 -10.28
C ILE A 29 -5.99 -3.00 -10.96
N ILE A 30 -6.93 -2.24 -10.39
CA ILE A 30 -7.16 -0.84 -10.73
C ILE A 30 -7.21 -0.04 -9.42
N ILE A 31 -6.36 0.98 -9.32
CA ILE A 31 -6.39 1.95 -8.23
C ILE A 31 -7.11 3.19 -8.75
N PRO A 32 -8.24 3.63 -8.18
CA PRO A 32 -8.95 4.81 -8.68
C PRO A 32 -8.13 6.09 -8.48
N ASP A 33 -8.36 7.06 -9.36
CA ASP A 33 -7.91 8.44 -9.17
C ASP A 33 -8.48 9.01 -7.87
N ASP A 34 -7.70 9.88 -7.22
CA ASP A 34 -8.16 10.66 -6.08
C ASP A 34 -8.67 12.02 -6.58
N PRO A 35 -10.00 12.27 -6.61
CA PRO A 35 -10.54 13.56 -7.06
C PRO A 35 -10.16 14.71 -6.13
N GLN A 36 -9.82 14.44 -4.86
CA GLN A 36 -9.37 15.46 -3.91
C GLN A 36 -7.88 15.79 -4.09
N ASN A 37 -7.11 14.86 -4.68
CA ASN A 37 -5.69 15.04 -4.97
C ASN A 37 -5.37 14.74 -6.45
N PRO A 38 -5.78 15.60 -7.41
CA PRO A 38 -5.64 15.32 -8.84
C PRO A 38 -4.19 15.13 -9.32
N GLY A 39 -3.21 15.68 -8.58
CA GLY A 39 -1.78 15.55 -8.86
C GLY A 39 -1.17 14.24 -8.36
N ASP A 40 -1.87 13.50 -7.49
CA ASP A 40 -1.42 12.18 -7.05
C ASP A 40 -1.75 11.15 -8.15
N LYS A 41 -0.73 10.71 -8.87
CA LYS A 41 -0.86 9.79 -10.01
C LYS A 41 -0.36 8.38 -9.72
N VAL A 42 0.31 8.15 -8.60
CA VAL A 42 0.93 6.87 -8.28
C VAL A 42 0.78 6.54 -6.79
N VAL A 43 0.55 5.28 -6.47
CA VAL A 43 0.56 4.77 -5.09
C VAL A 43 1.83 3.97 -4.85
N PRO A 44 2.71 4.41 -3.94
CA PRO A 44 3.85 3.62 -3.50
C PRO A 44 3.40 2.54 -2.52
N ILE A 45 3.71 1.28 -2.81
CA ILE A 45 3.39 0.12 -1.97
C ILE A 45 4.68 -0.53 -1.50
N GLY A 46 4.86 -0.62 -0.18
CA GLY A 46 6.04 -1.21 0.44
C GLY A 46 5.94 -2.73 0.56
N PHE A 47 7.02 -3.43 0.24
CA PHE A 47 7.20 -4.86 0.47
C PHE A 47 8.64 -5.15 0.92
N ASN A 48 8.83 -5.48 2.19
CA ASN A 48 10.14 -5.86 2.75
C ASN A 48 11.30 -4.90 2.38
N GLY A 49 11.06 -3.59 2.46
CA GLY A 49 12.03 -2.55 2.13
C GLY A 49 11.99 -2.08 0.66
N VAL A 50 11.36 -2.84 -0.23
CA VAL A 50 11.15 -2.44 -1.63
C VAL A 50 9.91 -1.56 -1.75
N VAL A 51 10.01 -0.44 -2.48
CA VAL A 51 8.86 0.39 -2.84
C VAL A 51 8.45 0.09 -4.28
N TYR A 52 7.25 -0.45 -4.46
CA TYR A 52 6.64 -0.72 -5.76
C TYR A 52 5.60 0.35 -6.09
N THR A 53 5.80 1.12 -7.15
CA THR A 53 4.90 2.23 -7.53
C THR A 53 3.84 1.76 -8.53
N VAL A 54 2.57 2.00 -8.21
CA VAL A 54 1.43 1.59 -9.04
C VAL A 54 0.70 2.85 -9.55
N PRO A 55 0.50 3.02 -10.87
CA PRO A 55 -0.24 4.16 -11.39
C PRO A 55 -1.73 4.08 -11.04
N ARG A 56 -2.34 5.25 -10.82
CA ARG A 56 -3.78 5.40 -10.62
C ARG A 56 -4.53 5.53 -11.95
N GLY A 57 -5.83 5.25 -11.93
CA GLY A 57 -6.76 5.47 -13.04
C GLY A 57 -6.65 4.45 -14.18
N VAL A 58 -5.69 3.53 -14.12
CA VAL A 58 -5.44 2.54 -15.19
C VAL A 58 -5.39 1.13 -14.63
N GLN A 59 -5.81 0.17 -15.45
CA GLN A 59 -5.68 -1.24 -15.13
C GLN A 59 -4.24 -1.69 -15.37
N VAL A 60 -3.62 -2.29 -14.36
CA VAL A 60 -2.22 -2.75 -14.42
C VAL A 60 -2.03 -4.11 -13.77
N GLU A 61 -1.02 -4.83 -14.23
CA GLU A 61 -0.61 -6.11 -13.65
C GLU A 61 0.51 -5.89 -12.63
N VAL A 62 0.28 -6.33 -11.39
CA VAL A 62 1.23 -6.23 -10.28
C VAL A 62 1.44 -7.59 -9.63
N PRO A 63 2.56 -7.83 -8.94
CA PRO A 63 2.73 -9.04 -8.14
C PRO A 63 1.58 -9.22 -7.13
N GLN A 64 1.13 -10.46 -6.93
CA GLN A 64 0.01 -10.77 -6.04
C GLN A 64 0.13 -10.13 -4.65
N ALA A 65 1.32 -10.19 -4.04
CA ALA A 65 1.55 -9.56 -2.73
C ALA A 65 1.29 -8.05 -2.72
N ILE A 66 1.62 -7.34 -3.80
CA ILE A 66 1.37 -5.89 -3.92
C ILE A 66 -0.13 -5.60 -3.97
N ALA A 67 -0.89 -6.41 -4.72
CA ALA A 67 -2.34 -6.29 -4.79
C ALA A 67 -3.01 -6.56 -3.42
N GLU A 68 -2.58 -7.60 -2.72
CA GLU A 68 -3.09 -7.96 -1.40
C GLU A 68 -2.80 -6.88 -0.36
N ILE A 69 -1.57 -6.36 -0.32
CA ILE A 69 -1.17 -5.27 0.58
C ILE A 69 -2.04 -4.02 0.36
N TYR A 70 -2.22 -3.64 -0.92
CA TYR A 70 -3.07 -2.50 -1.25
C TYR A 70 -4.52 -2.73 -0.80
N GLN A 71 -5.09 -3.89 -1.11
CA GLN A 71 -6.49 -4.20 -0.81
C GLN A 71 -6.75 -4.25 0.71
N ASP A 72 -5.86 -4.86 1.49
CA ASP A 72 -5.93 -4.91 2.94
C ASP A 72 -5.86 -3.50 3.56
N SER A 73 -4.88 -2.70 3.11
CA SER A 73 -4.73 -1.30 3.53
C SER A 73 -5.98 -0.47 3.23
N TYR A 74 -6.49 -0.56 2.01
CA TYR A 74 -7.71 0.14 1.59
C TYR A 74 -8.92 -0.28 2.42
N THR A 75 -9.11 -1.58 2.63
CA THR A 75 -10.26 -2.14 3.37
C THR A 75 -10.26 -1.67 4.82
N ARG A 76 -9.11 -1.73 5.50
CA ARG A 76 -8.98 -1.24 6.89
C ARG A 76 -9.21 0.26 6.99
N THR A 77 -8.67 1.03 6.04
CA THR A 77 -8.85 2.49 5.99
C THR A 77 -10.33 2.84 5.86
N ARG A 78 -11.03 2.24 4.89
CA ARG A 78 -12.47 2.42 4.68
C ARG A 78 -13.30 2.07 5.92
N ALA A 79 -12.99 0.95 6.58
CA ALA A 79 -13.69 0.53 7.78
C ALA A 79 -13.52 1.52 8.95
N VAL A 80 -12.34 2.13 9.09
CA VAL A 80 -12.09 3.17 10.10
C VAL A 80 -12.81 4.47 9.72
N THR A 81 -12.69 4.94 8.48
CA THR A 81 -13.37 6.15 8.00
C THR A 81 -14.88 6.05 8.22
N GLN A 82 -15.50 4.93 7.85
CA GLN A 82 -16.93 4.76 8.02
C GLN A 82 -17.37 4.76 9.49
N ARG A 83 -16.53 4.21 10.39
CA ARG A 83 -16.78 4.28 11.83
C ARG A 83 -16.73 5.71 12.35
N ILE A 84 -15.77 6.51 11.88
CA ILE A 84 -15.63 7.93 12.24
C ILE A 84 -16.86 8.69 11.76
N GLU A 85 -17.25 8.54 10.49
CA GLU A 85 -18.45 9.18 9.94
C GLU A 85 -19.70 8.83 10.75
N ASN A 86 -19.92 7.56 11.05
CA ASN A 86 -21.05 7.12 11.88
C ASN A 86 -21.01 7.71 13.30
N SER A 87 -19.82 7.85 13.90
CA SER A 87 -19.68 8.45 15.23
C SER A 87 -20.03 9.94 15.26
N THR A 88 -19.81 10.66 14.16
CA THR A 88 -20.17 12.09 14.05
C THR A 88 -21.66 12.34 13.87
N GLN A 89 -22.43 11.30 13.52
CA GLN A 89 -23.88 11.37 13.32
C GLN A 89 -24.67 10.94 14.57
N GLN A 90 -24.05 10.28 15.54
CA GLN A 90 -24.69 9.97 16.81
C GLN A 90 -24.64 11.21 17.71
N GLU A 91 -25.80 11.80 18.00
CA GLU A 91 -25.93 12.88 18.97
C GLU A 91 -25.36 12.43 20.33
N VAL A 92 -24.37 13.16 20.84
CA VAL A 92 -23.92 13.00 22.22
C VAL A 92 -25.06 13.47 23.12
N LYS A 93 -25.84 12.54 23.67
CA LYS A 93 -26.73 12.84 24.79
C LYS A 93 -25.86 13.18 26.00
N VAL A 94 -25.59 14.47 26.18
CA VAL A 94 -25.08 14.99 27.45
C VAL A 94 -26.23 14.90 28.45
N MET A 95 -26.05 14.11 29.52
CA MET A 95 -26.96 14.07 30.67
C MET A 95 -26.66 15.20 31.63
#